data_AF-A0A7K3XIQ7-F1
#
_entry.id   AF-A0A7K3XIQ7-F1
#
_cell.length_a   1.000
_cell.length_b   1.000
_cell.length_c   1.000
_cell.angle_alpha   90.00
_cell.angle_beta   90.00
_cell.angle_gamma   90.00
#
_symmetry.space_group_name_H-M   'P 1'
#
loop_
_entity.id
_entity.type
_entity.pdbx_description
1 polymer ?
#
loop_
_entity_poly.entity_id
_entity_poly.type
_entity_poly.pdbx_seq_one_letter_code
_entity_poly.pdbx_strand_id
1 'polypeptide(L)'
;MIRKLLIRDVTLRDGQQSLFATRMHQAQIDRVLPIYKEAGFYALEVWGGAVPDSIMRYLNEDPWERLETIKKEIGTISHLTALSRGRNLFGYNPYPEEVIEGFNRNAVKSGISIMRIFDALNDTSNIKSTIKYVKENGGLADCVVCYTVDPKFTRKERFLATLHGKPLPKAIFTVDYFIKMGKELEALGADMVTLKDMAGLIQPHKVSQIIKSFKKNLKIPVDFHTHCTPGYGLSSALAAIISGVDILDTAILNFAGGPAAPAFELIQIFCTKLGIETGVNLDAVVRINKILKEIRLEMADIDSYKIYPIEFDITKDKLPDHIDKLFDDAIEFAQADDEARLVETCSKIEKYFNFPDPDEKVKFAEVPGGMYTNMLAQLKQLKQEDLLPRVLEIIPTVRLAAGCPPLVTPTSQIVGAQAVNCVIDEKNGKPYYSNNSIQFINLVKGSYGKTPIPVDPDFREKIAGTREEIPFNTANYEKQPNPSFPQYGENVKLAMNEKEELLLELFPMVANKFLLDKVNRVYGTKLKETEMQKQRAYEAERQKYLDLSDEEKQARLVDGLYHWN
;
A
#
# COMPACT_ATOMS: atom_id res chain seq x y z
N MET A 1 -20.61 -10.32 -29.05
CA MET A 1 -19.35 -9.60 -28.77
C MET A 1 -18.51 -10.50 -27.89
N ILE A 2 -17.22 -10.68 -28.20
CA ILE A 2 -16.30 -11.43 -27.35
C ILE A 2 -16.16 -10.66 -26.03
N ARG A 3 -16.17 -11.38 -24.90
CA ARG A 3 -16.04 -10.76 -23.58
C ARG A 3 -14.58 -10.33 -23.37
N LYS A 4 -14.39 -9.10 -22.89
CA LYS A 4 -13.07 -8.55 -22.53
C LYS A 4 -12.92 -8.46 -21.01
N LEU A 5 -11.73 -8.80 -20.51
CA LEU A 5 -11.31 -8.56 -19.12
C LEU A 5 -10.09 -7.63 -19.15
N LEU A 6 -10.16 -6.50 -18.46
CA LEU A 6 -9.04 -5.57 -18.34
C LEU A 6 -8.11 -6.04 -17.21
N ILE A 7 -6.80 -5.97 -17.44
CA ILE A 7 -5.80 -6.41 -16.47
C ILE A 7 -5.02 -5.22 -15.94
N ARG A 8 -5.04 -5.04 -14.61
CA ARG A 8 -4.13 -4.14 -13.92
C ARG A 8 -2.98 -4.97 -13.34
N ASP A 9 -1.78 -4.76 -13.88
CA ASP A 9 -0.58 -5.36 -13.30
C ASP A 9 -0.18 -4.60 -12.03
N VAL A 10 0.06 -5.34 -10.94
CA VAL A 10 0.50 -4.77 -9.66
C VAL A 10 1.93 -5.17 -9.29
N THR A 11 2.69 -5.75 -10.22
CA THR A 11 4.01 -6.34 -9.98
C THR A 11 5.00 -5.30 -9.43
N LEU A 12 5.04 -4.13 -10.07
CA LEU A 12 5.97 -3.05 -9.74
C LEU A 12 5.58 -2.23 -8.50
N ARG A 13 4.44 -2.53 -7.85
CA ARG A 13 4.01 -1.90 -6.59
C ARG A 13 3.63 -2.93 -5.54
N ASP A 14 2.44 -3.53 -5.63
CA ASP A 14 1.94 -4.44 -4.60
C ASP A 14 2.64 -5.80 -4.58
N GLY A 15 3.06 -6.30 -5.74
CA GLY A 15 3.84 -7.54 -5.84
C GLY A 15 5.15 -7.43 -5.06
N GLN A 16 5.96 -6.41 -5.38
CA GLN A 16 7.21 -6.16 -4.63
C GLN A 16 6.98 -5.77 -3.16
N GLN A 17 5.87 -5.11 -2.85
CA GLN A 17 5.54 -4.77 -1.47
C GLN A 17 5.20 -6.01 -0.64
N SER A 18 4.51 -6.97 -1.24
CA SER A 18 4.05 -8.20 -0.58
C SER A 18 5.17 -9.21 -0.38
N LEU A 19 6.08 -9.35 -1.34
CA LEU A 19 7.13 -10.38 -1.32
C LEU A 19 8.50 -9.85 -0.88
N PHE A 20 8.83 -8.59 -1.21
CA PHE A 20 10.20 -8.05 -1.10
C PHE A 20 10.25 -6.72 -0.33
N ALA A 21 9.27 -6.49 0.54
CA ALA A 21 9.20 -5.30 1.41
C ALA A 21 9.37 -3.96 0.68
N THR A 22 9.01 -3.87 -0.61
CA THR A 22 9.12 -2.67 -1.44
C THR A 22 10.57 -2.19 -1.66
N ARG A 23 11.51 -3.12 -1.86
CA ARG A 23 12.95 -2.83 -2.00
C ARG A 23 13.50 -2.95 -3.42
N MET A 24 12.63 -2.98 -4.43
CA MET A 24 13.11 -3.00 -5.82
C MET A 24 13.68 -1.62 -6.20
N HIS A 25 14.93 -1.61 -6.68
CA HIS A 25 15.66 -0.41 -7.10
C HIS A 25 15.16 0.12 -8.45
N GLN A 26 15.35 1.43 -8.70
CA GLN A 26 14.98 2.04 -9.99
C GLN A 26 15.65 1.33 -11.17
N ALA A 27 16.96 1.03 -11.06
CA ALA A 27 17.70 0.33 -12.12
C ALA A 27 17.14 -1.07 -12.44
N GLN A 28 16.52 -1.75 -11.46
CA GLN A 28 15.85 -3.03 -11.67
C GLN A 28 14.50 -2.84 -12.39
N ILE A 29 13.76 -1.78 -12.04
CA ILE A 29 12.51 -1.41 -12.72
C ILE A 29 12.80 -1.05 -14.19
N ASP A 30 13.83 -0.25 -14.45
CA ASP A 30 14.16 0.21 -15.81
C ASP A 30 14.41 -0.94 -16.80
N ARG A 31 14.93 -2.08 -16.33
CA ARG A 31 15.16 -3.29 -17.16
C ARG A 31 13.88 -3.84 -17.77
N VAL A 32 12.73 -3.65 -17.13
CA VAL A 32 11.44 -4.23 -17.57
C VAL A 32 10.51 -3.21 -18.23
N LEU A 33 10.70 -1.90 -18.03
CA LEU A 33 9.78 -0.86 -18.54
C LEU A 33 9.54 -0.90 -20.06
N PRO A 34 10.56 -1.04 -20.92
CA PRO A 34 10.32 -1.12 -22.37
C PRO A 34 9.44 -2.30 -22.75
N ILE A 35 9.57 -3.42 -22.05
CA ILE A 35 8.81 -4.64 -22.33
C ILE A 35 7.39 -4.53 -21.74
N TYR A 36 7.21 -3.87 -20.59
CA TYR A 36 5.87 -3.54 -20.07
C TYR A 36 5.07 -2.66 -21.04
N LYS A 37 5.73 -1.73 -21.73
CA LYS A 37 5.11 -0.94 -22.80
C LYS A 37 4.65 -1.82 -23.96
N GLU A 38 5.44 -2.83 -24.34
CA GLU A 38 5.05 -3.82 -25.36
C GLU A 38 3.92 -4.75 -24.89
N ALA A 39 3.84 -5.03 -23.58
CA ALA A 39 2.84 -5.92 -22.98
C ALA A 39 1.41 -5.36 -23.08
N GLY A 40 1.24 -4.04 -22.98
CA GLY A 40 -0.05 -3.39 -23.23
C GLY A 40 -1.13 -3.68 -22.20
N PHE A 41 -0.76 -3.84 -20.92
CA PHE A 41 -1.72 -3.94 -19.81
C PHE A 41 -2.64 -2.72 -19.77
N TYR A 42 -3.88 -2.89 -19.29
CA TYR A 42 -4.82 -1.76 -19.13
C TYR A 42 -4.24 -0.71 -18.18
N ALA A 43 -3.70 -1.16 -17.06
CA ALA A 43 -3.07 -0.30 -16.08
C ALA A 43 -1.86 -0.99 -15.43
N LEU A 44 -0.90 -0.19 -14.98
CA LEU A 44 0.24 -0.60 -14.17
C LEU A 44 0.16 0.13 -12.84
N GLU A 45 0.03 -0.59 -11.74
CA GLU A 45 0.16 -0.01 -10.41
C GLU A 45 1.64 0.06 -10.04
N VAL A 46 2.16 1.29 -9.90
CA VAL A 46 3.60 1.56 -9.83
C VAL A 46 3.99 2.50 -8.69
N TRP A 47 3.00 3.08 -8.00
CA TRP A 47 3.24 4.13 -7.02
C TRP A 47 2.23 4.13 -5.87
N GLY A 48 2.45 4.98 -4.88
CA GLY A 48 1.69 4.97 -3.64
C GLY A 48 1.95 3.73 -2.79
N GLY A 49 1.00 3.38 -1.91
CA GLY A 49 1.24 2.36 -0.88
C GLY A 49 2.49 2.69 -0.04
N ALA A 50 3.40 1.71 0.08
CA ALA A 50 4.66 1.88 0.81
C ALA A 50 5.81 2.46 -0.05
N VAL A 51 5.62 2.64 -1.37
CA VAL A 51 6.71 3.04 -2.28
C VAL A 51 7.39 4.34 -1.85
N PRO A 52 6.67 5.45 -1.61
CA PRO A 52 7.35 6.71 -1.30
C PRO A 52 8.21 6.68 -0.03
N ASP A 53 7.72 6.06 1.06
CA ASP A 53 8.50 5.87 2.29
C ASP A 53 9.69 4.94 2.05
N SER A 54 9.41 3.75 1.53
CA SER A 54 10.38 2.67 1.42
C SER A 54 11.62 3.07 0.64
N ILE A 55 11.44 3.66 -0.54
CA ILE A 55 12.56 3.87 -1.45
C ILE A 55 13.45 5.02 -0.97
N MET A 56 12.86 6.04 -0.34
CA MET A 56 13.65 7.09 0.33
C MET A 56 14.43 6.50 1.49
N ARG A 57 13.76 5.71 2.34
CA ARG A 57 14.34 5.19 3.59
C ARG A 57 15.46 4.19 3.35
N TYR A 58 15.28 3.29 2.39
CA TYR A 58 16.14 2.11 2.25
C TYR A 58 16.98 2.11 0.99
N LEU A 59 16.52 2.78 -0.07
CA LEU A 59 17.21 2.80 -1.37
C LEU A 59 17.87 4.16 -1.65
N ASN A 60 17.54 5.19 -0.86
CA ASN A 60 17.96 6.58 -1.08
C ASN A 60 17.59 7.10 -2.48
N GLU A 61 16.40 6.74 -2.96
CA GLU A 61 15.85 7.11 -4.27
C GLU A 61 14.67 8.07 -4.14
N ASP A 62 14.48 8.96 -5.12
CA ASP A 62 13.41 9.96 -5.12
C ASP A 62 12.11 9.36 -5.72
N PRO A 63 11.00 9.34 -4.96
CA PRO A 63 9.76 8.72 -5.42
C PRO A 63 9.08 9.49 -6.56
N TRP A 64 9.31 10.80 -6.68
CA TRP A 64 8.79 11.58 -7.80
C TRP A 64 9.56 11.28 -9.08
N GLU A 65 10.89 11.20 -8.98
CA GLU A 65 11.75 10.83 -10.12
C GLU A 65 11.44 9.42 -10.62
N ARG A 66 11.21 8.47 -9.71
CA ARG A 66 10.75 7.11 -10.06
C ARG A 66 9.47 7.14 -10.90
N LEU A 67 8.45 7.86 -10.43
CA LEU A 67 7.18 7.96 -11.14
C LEU A 67 7.35 8.60 -12.53
N GLU A 68 8.11 9.68 -12.62
CA GLU A 68 8.36 10.40 -13.87
C GLU A 68 9.15 9.57 -14.88
N THR A 69 10.13 8.80 -14.40
CA THR A 69 10.92 7.86 -15.23
C THR A 69 10.02 6.76 -15.79
N ILE A 70 9.18 6.16 -14.95
CA ILE A 70 8.20 5.16 -15.40
C ILE A 70 7.24 5.77 -16.42
N LYS A 71 6.72 6.98 -16.17
CA LYS A 71 5.81 7.68 -17.10
C LYS A 71 6.47 7.96 -18.44
N LYS A 72 7.73 8.38 -18.44
CA LYS A 72 8.49 8.68 -19.65
C LYS A 72 8.61 7.44 -20.55
N GLU A 73 8.93 6.28 -19.98
CA GLU A 73 9.11 5.04 -20.76
C GLU A 73 7.77 4.46 -21.24
N ILE A 74 6.80 4.30 -20.34
CA ILE A 74 5.49 3.71 -20.64
C ILE A 74 4.65 4.61 -21.55
N GLY A 75 4.73 5.92 -21.38
CA GLY A 75 3.96 6.90 -22.15
C GLY A 75 2.45 6.82 -21.87
N THR A 76 1.65 6.62 -22.91
CA THR A 76 0.17 6.54 -22.84
C THR A 76 -0.38 5.14 -23.11
N ILE A 77 0.50 4.13 -23.23
CA ILE A 77 0.08 2.76 -23.57
C ILE A 77 -0.73 2.12 -22.44
N SER A 78 -0.28 2.32 -21.20
CA SER A 78 -0.96 1.85 -20.00
C SER A 78 -1.22 3.01 -19.05
N HIS A 79 -2.35 2.96 -18.33
CA HIS A 79 -2.61 3.90 -17.25
C HIS A 79 -1.66 3.62 -16.07
N LEU A 80 -0.98 4.65 -15.56
CA LEU A 80 -0.22 4.50 -14.31
C LEU A 80 -1.15 4.69 -13.12
N THR A 81 -1.09 3.75 -12.18
CA THR A 81 -1.96 3.71 -11.00
C THR A 81 -1.15 3.90 -9.73
N ALA A 82 -1.73 4.66 -8.79
CA ALA A 82 -1.24 4.76 -7.41
C ALA A 82 -2.30 4.34 -6.39
N LEU A 83 -1.86 3.78 -5.26
CA LEU A 83 -2.72 3.52 -4.10
C LEU A 83 -2.56 4.64 -3.05
N SER A 84 -3.66 5.30 -2.67
CA SER A 84 -3.70 6.37 -1.68
C SER A 84 -4.82 6.16 -0.64
N ARG A 85 -4.58 6.61 0.61
CA ARG A 85 -5.54 6.55 1.72
C ARG A 85 -6.36 7.82 1.82
N GLY A 86 -7.51 7.95 1.15
CA GLY A 86 -8.50 9.01 1.35
C GLY A 86 -7.92 10.35 1.81
N ARG A 87 -8.37 10.81 2.99
CA ARG A 87 -7.91 12.05 3.64
C ARG A 87 -6.55 11.95 4.31
N ASN A 88 -6.12 10.73 4.64
CA ASN A 88 -4.91 10.46 5.40
C ASN A 88 -3.67 10.34 4.49
N LEU A 89 -3.83 10.25 3.16
CA LEU A 89 -2.79 10.02 2.16
C LEU A 89 -1.80 8.91 2.58
N PHE A 90 -0.68 9.29 3.20
CA PHE A 90 0.30 8.36 3.76
C PHE A 90 0.52 8.48 5.27
N GLY A 91 -0.06 9.49 5.90
CA GLY A 91 0.03 9.76 7.33
C GLY A 91 -0.96 8.97 8.17
N TYR A 92 -0.86 9.15 9.49
CA TYR A 92 -1.80 8.58 10.46
C TYR A 92 -3.00 9.50 10.71
N ASN A 93 -2.79 10.81 10.69
CA ASN A 93 -3.85 11.80 10.90
C ASN A 93 -4.40 12.29 9.55
N PRO A 94 -5.67 12.74 9.50
CA PRO A 94 -6.23 13.38 8.32
C PRO A 94 -5.51 14.70 7.98
N TYR A 95 -5.29 14.96 6.69
CA TYR A 95 -4.64 16.17 6.20
C TYR A 95 -5.65 17.28 5.85
N PRO A 96 -5.23 18.56 5.89
CA PRO A 96 -6.02 19.68 5.38
C PRO A 96 -6.14 19.63 3.84
N GLU A 97 -7.09 20.39 3.30
CA GLU A 97 -7.38 20.40 1.85
C GLU A 97 -6.16 20.80 1.02
N GLU A 98 -5.31 21.75 1.47
CA GLU A 98 -4.14 22.17 0.69
C GLU A 98 -3.10 21.05 0.46
N VAL A 99 -2.92 20.15 1.43
CA VAL A 99 -1.98 19.03 1.30
C VAL A 99 -2.57 17.97 0.37
N ILE A 100 -3.87 17.71 0.47
CA ILE A 100 -4.58 16.77 -0.40
C ILE A 100 -4.57 17.28 -1.85
N GLU A 101 -4.88 18.55 -2.07
CA GLU A 101 -4.83 19.17 -3.40
C GLU A 101 -3.41 19.11 -3.98
N GLY A 102 -2.42 19.61 -3.23
CA GLY A 102 -1.03 19.65 -3.67
C GLY A 102 -0.49 18.26 -4.02
N PHE A 103 -0.80 17.25 -3.21
CA PHE A 103 -0.42 15.87 -3.49
C PHE A 103 -1.05 15.35 -4.78
N ASN A 104 -2.38 15.46 -4.93
CA ASN A 104 -3.08 14.92 -6.09
C ASN A 104 -2.68 15.64 -7.38
N ARG A 105 -2.51 16.96 -7.34
CA ARG A 105 -2.01 17.76 -8.46
C ARG A 105 -0.64 17.27 -8.91
N ASN A 106 0.31 17.13 -7.97
CA ASN A 106 1.66 16.69 -8.31
C ASN A 106 1.69 15.23 -8.78
N ALA A 107 0.91 14.33 -8.17
CA ALA A 107 0.79 12.94 -8.59
C ALA A 107 0.30 12.81 -10.04
N VAL A 108 -0.79 13.51 -10.39
CA VAL A 108 -1.34 13.46 -11.75
C VAL A 108 -0.39 14.10 -12.76
N LYS A 109 0.20 15.27 -12.43
CA LYS A 109 1.20 15.93 -13.30
C LYS A 109 2.46 15.07 -13.54
N SER A 110 2.90 14.30 -12.55
CA SER A 110 4.05 13.40 -12.67
C SER A 110 3.74 12.10 -13.42
N GLY A 111 2.45 11.79 -13.65
CA GLY A 111 2.06 10.72 -14.58
C GLY A 111 0.95 9.78 -14.10
N ILE A 112 0.48 9.90 -12.85
CA ILE A 112 -0.63 9.07 -12.36
C ILE A 112 -1.90 9.37 -13.16
N SER A 113 -2.44 8.31 -13.77
CA SER A 113 -3.67 8.36 -14.55
C SER A 113 -4.86 7.87 -13.74
N ILE A 114 -4.67 6.88 -12.86
CA ILE A 114 -5.70 6.34 -11.97
C ILE A 114 -5.21 6.47 -10.54
N MET A 115 -5.98 7.16 -9.69
CA MET A 115 -5.76 7.15 -8.25
C MET A 115 -6.72 6.15 -7.64
N ARG A 116 -6.20 5.05 -7.08
CA ARG A 116 -6.96 4.09 -6.27
C ARG A 116 -7.05 4.61 -4.83
N ILE A 117 -8.25 4.94 -4.40
CA ILE A 117 -8.52 5.68 -3.16
C ILE A 117 -9.30 4.78 -2.20
N PHE A 118 -8.72 4.45 -1.05
CA PHE A 118 -9.41 3.73 0.01
C PHE A 118 -9.44 4.53 1.31
N ASP A 119 -10.39 4.19 2.19
CA ASP A 119 -10.42 4.67 3.57
C ASP A 119 -10.37 3.46 4.51
N ALA A 120 -9.56 3.53 5.56
CA ALA A 120 -9.33 2.39 6.45
C ALA A 120 -10.55 2.04 7.32
N LEU A 121 -11.53 2.93 7.43
CA LEU A 121 -12.80 2.74 8.12
C LEU A 121 -13.96 2.42 7.17
N ASN A 122 -13.71 2.39 5.85
CA ASN A 122 -14.76 2.40 4.84
C ASN A 122 -15.65 3.67 4.90
N ASP A 123 -15.14 4.79 5.42
CA ASP A 123 -15.86 6.07 5.43
C ASP A 123 -15.78 6.77 4.07
N THR A 124 -16.90 6.76 3.32
CA THR A 124 -16.99 7.37 1.99
C THR A 124 -16.86 8.90 2.03
N SER A 125 -17.05 9.55 3.18
CA SER A 125 -16.87 10.99 3.31
C SER A 125 -15.39 11.40 3.30
N ASN A 126 -14.50 10.53 3.78
CA ASN A 126 -13.05 10.79 3.84
C ASN A 126 -12.37 10.81 2.48
N ILE A 127 -12.98 10.24 1.45
CA ILE A 127 -12.36 10.17 0.11
C ILE A 127 -12.78 11.31 -0.82
N LYS A 128 -13.81 12.09 -0.45
CA LYS A 128 -14.42 13.12 -1.30
C LYS A 128 -13.42 14.14 -1.85
N SER A 129 -12.53 14.64 -0.99
CA SER A 129 -11.51 15.62 -1.38
C SER A 129 -10.55 15.04 -2.42
N THR A 130 -10.11 13.79 -2.22
CA THR A 130 -9.21 13.11 -3.14
C THR A 130 -9.87 12.86 -4.50
N ILE A 131 -11.14 12.43 -4.53
CA ILE A 131 -11.91 12.30 -5.79
C ILE A 131 -11.92 13.63 -6.54
N LYS A 132 -12.30 14.71 -5.85
CA LYS A 132 -12.36 16.06 -6.43
C LYS A 132 -11.03 16.45 -7.09
N TYR A 133 -9.94 16.41 -6.33
CA TYR A 133 -8.65 16.93 -6.82
C TYR A 133 -7.98 16.02 -7.86
N VAL A 134 -8.20 14.70 -7.82
CA VAL A 134 -7.75 13.80 -8.89
C VAL A 134 -8.44 14.19 -10.21
N LYS A 135 -9.77 14.37 -10.18
CA LYS A 135 -10.56 14.70 -11.39
C LYS A 135 -10.28 16.11 -11.91
N GLU A 136 -10.15 17.10 -11.03
CA GLU A 136 -9.79 18.47 -11.43
C GLU A 136 -8.45 18.55 -12.16
N ASN A 137 -7.53 17.61 -11.89
CA ASN A 137 -6.24 17.51 -12.56
C ASN A 137 -6.23 16.54 -13.76
N GLY A 138 -7.39 15.97 -14.14
CA GLY A 138 -7.53 15.09 -15.30
C GLY A 138 -7.24 13.61 -15.05
N GLY A 139 -7.10 13.19 -13.79
CA GLY A 139 -6.99 11.78 -13.41
C GLY A 139 -8.35 11.10 -13.22
N LEU A 140 -8.33 9.77 -13.14
CA LEU A 140 -9.48 8.92 -12.86
C LEU A 140 -9.50 8.50 -11.39
N ALA A 141 -10.68 8.54 -10.78
CA ALA A 141 -10.89 8.12 -9.39
C ALA A 141 -11.38 6.67 -9.33
N ASP A 142 -10.50 5.77 -8.89
CA ASP A 142 -10.83 4.38 -8.57
C ASP A 142 -11.12 4.27 -7.08
N CYS A 143 -12.39 4.18 -6.71
CA CYS A 143 -12.80 4.23 -5.31
C CYS A 143 -12.97 2.84 -4.72
N VAL A 144 -12.38 2.61 -3.55
CA VAL A 144 -12.26 1.28 -2.97
C VAL A 144 -13.33 1.02 -1.92
N VAL A 145 -13.93 -0.17 -2.00
CA VAL A 145 -14.64 -0.81 -0.90
C VAL A 145 -13.71 -1.85 -0.27
N CYS A 146 -13.18 -1.59 0.92
CA CYS A 146 -12.34 -2.57 1.62
C CYS A 146 -13.21 -3.73 2.10
N TYR A 147 -12.91 -4.93 1.61
CA TYR A 147 -13.57 -6.14 2.07
C TYR A 147 -13.17 -6.45 3.51
N THR A 148 -14.14 -6.89 4.30
CA THR A 148 -13.87 -7.37 5.64
C THR A 148 -14.96 -8.33 6.10
N VAL A 149 -14.62 -9.15 7.08
CA VAL A 149 -15.47 -10.21 7.63
C VAL A 149 -16.14 -9.78 8.92
N ASP A 150 -17.29 -10.40 9.23
CA ASP A 150 -17.98 -10.22 10.49
C ASP A 150 -17.15 -10.77 11.67
N PRO A 151 -17.09 -10.08 12.82
CA PRO A 151 -16.45 -10.60 14.01
C PRO A 151 -17.06 -11.95 14.44
N LYS A 152 -16.19 -12.94 14.67
CA LYS A 152 -16.60 -14.28 15.12
C LYS A 152 -16.68 -14.31 16.64
N PHE A 153 -17.83 -14.77 17.14
CA PHE A 153 -18.09 -14.99 18.56
C PHE A 153 -18.72 -16.37 18.77
N THR A 154 -18.29 -17.06 19.80
CA THR A 154 -18.82 -18.35 20.25
C THR A 154 -20.28 -18.23 20.72
N ARG A 155 -20.99 -19.36 20.74
CA ARG A 155 -22.38 -19.41 21.27
C ARG A 155 -22.46 -18.94 22.73
N LYS A 156 -21.44 -19.26 23.54
CA LYS A 156 -21.33 -18.85 24.94
C LYS A 156 -21.23 -17.33 25.06
N GLU A 157 -20.36 -16.69 24.29
CA GLU A 157 -20.20 -15.23 24.30
C GLU A 157 -21.48 -14.51 23.88
N ARG A 158 -22.17 -15.01 22.85
CA ARG A 158 -23.46 -14.45 22.41
C ARG A 158 -24.53 -14.56 23.50
N PHE A 159 -24.61 -15.70 24.19
CA PHE A 159 -25.54 -15.89 25.31
C PHE A 159 -25.23 -14.94 26.46
N LEU A 160 -23.95 -14.85 26.89
CA LEU A 160 -23.51 -13.95 27.95
C LEU A 160 -23.80 -12.49 27.62
N ALA A 161 -23.47 -12.03 26.42
CA ALA A 161 -23.73 -10.65 25.99
C ALA A 161 -25.23 -10.30 26.02
N THR A 162 -26.09 -11.26 25.68
CA THR A 162 -27.55 -11.11 25.77
C THR A 162 -28.01 -10.97 27.23
N LEU A 163 -27.46 -11.76 28.15
CA LEU A 163 -27.76 -11.63 29.58
C LEU A 163 -27.29 -10.30 30.18
N HIS A 164 -26.21 -9.73 29.65
CA HIS A 164 -25.69 -8.41 30.06
C HIS A 164 -26.40 -7.23 29.36
N GLY A 165 -27.48 -7.48 28.60
CA GLY A 165 -28.31 -6.44 27.98
C GLY A 165 -27.71 -5.76 26.75
N LYS A 166 -26.57 -6.24 26.22
CA LYS A 166 -25.92 -5.72 25.01
C LYS A 166 -25.70 -6.87 24.00
N PRO A 167 -26.73 -7.26 23.22
CA PRO A 167 -26.61 -8.39 22.29
C PRO A 167 -25.58 -8.10 21.20
N LEU A 168 -24.75 -9.09 20.87
CA LEU A 168 -23.76 -8.99 19.80
C LEU A 168 -24.44 -8.93 18.42
N PRO A 169 -23.90 -8.15 17.46
CA PRO A 169 -24.48 -8.05 16.12
C PRO A 169 -24.49 -9.42 15.41
N LYS A 170 -25.52 -9.62 14.58
CA LYS A 170 -25.69 -10.86 13.80
C LYS A 170 -24.84 -10.86 12.53
N ALA A 171 -25.03 -9.86 11.67
CA ALA A 171 -24.26 -9.63 10.45
C ALA A 171 -24.13 -8.13 10.21
N ILE A 172 -22.90 -7.66 10.01
CA ILE A 172 -22.55 -6.26 9.74
C ILE A 172 -22.23 -6.12 8.24
N PHE A 173 -21.35 -6.98 7.73
CA PHE A 173 -20.82 -6.89 6.36
C PHE A 173 -21.63 -7.74 5.36
N THR A 174 -22.90 -7.38 5.21
CA THR A 174 -23.81 -8.01 4.25
C THR A 174 -23.49 -7.60 2.81
N VAL A 175 -24.08 -8.28 1.82
CA VAL A 175 -23.98 -7.84 0.42
C VAL A 175 -24.56 -6.43 0.25
N ASP A 176 -25.66 -6.13 0.93
CA ASP A 176 -26.28 -4.79 0.93
C ASP A 176 -25.37 -3.70 1.50
N TYR A 177 -24.58 -4.01 2.53
CA TYR A 177 -23.56 -3.09 3.06
C TYR A 177 -22.60 -2.67 1.94
N PHE A 178 -22.05 -3.65 1.21
CA PHE A 178 -21.12 -3.37 0.11
C PHE A 178 -21.80 -2.63 -1.05
N ILE A 179 -23.04 -3.00 -1.42
CA ILE A 179 -23.79 -2.31 -2.49
C ILE A 179 -24.04 -0.85 -2.12
N LYS A 180 -24.47 -0.58 -0.89
CA LYS A 180 -24.73 0.78 -0.40
C LYS A 180 -23.48 1.63 -0.53
N MET A 181 -22.34 1.10 -0.09
CA MET A 181 -21.05 1.76 -0.26
C MET A 181 -20.75 2.05 -1.74
N GLY A 182 -20.85 1.04 -2.61
CA GLY A 182 -20.60 1.23 -4.06
C GLY A 182 -21.45 2.35 -4.66
N LYS A 183 -22.73 2.46 -4.28
CA LYS A 183 -23.64 3.53 -4.72
C LYS A 183 -23.24 4.90 -4.17
N GLU A 184 -22.81 4.98 -2.92
CA GLU A 184 -22.30 6.22 -2.32
C GLU A 184 -21.04 6.70 -3.05
N LEU A 185 -20.10 5.78 -3.36
CA LEU A 185 -18.88 6.08 -4.10
C LEU A 185 -19.18 6.58 -5.53
N GLU A 186 -20.09 5.91 -6.25
CA GLU A 186 -20.57 6.35 -7.56
C GLU A 186 -21.19 7.75 -7.49
N ALA A 187 -22.04 8.02 -6.49
CA ALA A 187 -22.66 9.32 -6.29
C ALA A 187 -21.65 10.44 -5.95
N LEU A 188 -20.51 10.09 -5.33
CA LEU A 188 -19.40 11.00 -5.07
C LEU A 188 -18.53 11.28 -6.30
N GLY A 189 -18.75 10.57 -7.41
CA GLY A 189 -18.07 10.80 -8.69
C GLY A 189 -16.93 9.83 -8.98
N ALA A 190 -16.93 8.63 -8.37
CA ALA A 190 -16.01 7.55 -8.74
C ALA A 190 -16.12 7.22 -10.25
N ASP A 191 -14.98 7.02 -10.92
CA ASP A 191 -14.94 6.58 -12.32
C ASP A 191 -14.96 5.04 -12.42
N MET A 192 -14.55 4.35 -11.36
CA MET A 192 -14.65 2.90 -11.17
C MET A 192 -14.64 2.57 -9.66
N VAL A 193 -15.05 1.34 -9.32
CA VAL A 193 -15.02 0.84 -7.93
C VAL A 193 -14.25 -0.48 -7.82
N THR A 194 -13.21 -0.51 -6.99
CA THR A 194 -12.51 -1.75 -6.60
C THR A 194 -13.13 -2.37 -5.35
N LEU A 195 -13.50 -3.64 -5.40
CA LEU A 195 -13.63 -4.47 -4.20
C LEU A 195 -12.23 -4.94 -3.79
N LYS A 196 -11.67 -4.36 -2.71
CA LYS A 196 -10.31 -4.63 -2.26
C LYS A 196 -10.29 -5.57 -1.07
N ASP A 197 -9.85 -6.80 -1.32
CA ASP A 197 -9.53 -7.79 -0.29
C ASP A 197 -8.03 -7.81 0.01
N MET A 198 -7.61 -6.89 0.89
CA MET A 198 -6.20 -6.72 1.27
C MET A 198 -5.58 -7.91 2.02
N ALA A 199 -6.41 -8.85 2.52
CA ALA A 199 -5.94 -9.98 3.31
C ALA A 199 -6.19 -11.33 2.61
N GLY A 200 -6.83 -11.33 1.44
CA GLY A 200 -7.19 -12.55 0.71
C GLY A 200 -8.31 -13.37 1.37
N LEU A 201 -9.12 -12.76 2.24
CA LEU A 201 -10.13 -13.44 3.06
C LEU A 201 -11.48 -13.65 2.37
N ILE A 202 -11.73 -13.02 1.22
CA ILE A 202 -13.00 -13.19 0.51
C ILE A 202 -13.03 -14.57 -0.14
N GLN A 203 -14.09 -15.33 0.15
CA GLN A 203 -14.29 -16.65 -0.44
C GLN A 203 -15.07 -16.55 -1.77
N PRO A 204 -14.89 -17.51 -2.70
CA PRO A 204 -15.48 -17.47 -4.03
C PRO A 204 -16.98 -17.17 -4.08
N HIS A 205 -17.79 -17.82 -3.26
CA HIS A 205 -19.25 -17.61 -3.24
C HIS A 205 -19.60 -16.16 -2.91
N LYS A 206 -18.89 -15.58 -1.92
CA LYS A 206 -19.08 -14.19 -1.49
C LYS A 206 -18.64 -13.20 -2.58
N VAL A 207 -17.55 -13.47 -3.28
CA VAL A 207 -17.14 -12.70 -4.48
C VAL A 207 -18.27 -12.70 -5.49
N SER A 208 -18.80 -13.88 -5.84
CA SER A 208 -19.86 -13.99 -6.83
C SER A 208 -21.11 -13.20 -6.46
N GLN A 209 -21.51 -13.23 -5.20
CA GLN A 209 -22.64 -12.43 -4.72
C GLN A 209 -22.38 -10.92 -4.86
N ILE A 210 -21.22 -10.44 -4.40
CA ILE A 210 -20.92 -9.00 -4.37
C ILE A 210 -20.71 -8.47 -5.79
N ILE A 211 -19.90 -9.14 -6.62
CA ILE A 211 -19.59 -8.69 -7.99
C ILE A 211 -20.85 -8.67 -8.85
N LYS A 212 -21.67 -9.74 -8.86
CA LYS A 212 -22.96 -9.75 -9.59
C LYS A 212 -23.86 -8.61 -9.12
N SER A 213 -23.87 -8.34 -7.82
CA SER A 213 -24.66 -7.26 -7.25
C SER A 213 -24.15 -5.88 -7.64
N PHE A 214 -22.83 -5.64 -7.65
CA PHE A 214 -22.23 -4.40 -8.13
C PHE A 214 -22.54 -4.19 -9.61
N LYS A 215 -22.30 -5.19 -10.46
CA LYS A 215 -22.60 -5.15 -11.90
C LYS A 215 -24.08 -4.85 -12.20
N LYS A 216 -25.00 -5.28 -11.32
CA LYS A 216 -26.44 -4.99 -11.44
C LYS A 216 -26.82 -3.58 -10.98
N ASN A 217 -26.10 -3.01 -10.02
CA ASN A 217 -26.52 -1.81 -9.30
C ASN A 217 -25.69 -0.56 -9.59
N LEU A 218 -24.49 -0.71 -10.15
CA LEU A 218 -23.57 0.37 -10.50
C LEU A 218 -23.47 0.49 -12.02
N LYS A 219 -23.22 1.71 -12.50
CA LYS A 219 -23.03 2.03 -13.92
C LYS A 219 -21.56 2.13 -14.30
N ILE A 220 -20.69 2.32 -13.31
CA ILE A 220 -19.24 2.39 -13.45
C ILE A 220 -18.59 1.00 -13.43
N PRO A 221 -17.39 0.84 -14.03
CA PRO A 221 -16.65 -0.42 -14.01
C PRO A 221 -16.35 -0.93 -12.59
N VAL A 222 -16.36 -2.25 -12.44
CA VAL A 222 -16.03 -2.95 -11.21
C VAL A 222 -14.68 -3.64 -11.37
N ASP A 223 -13.81 -3.36 -10.42
CA ASP A 223 -12.49 -3.94 -10.29
C ASP A 223 -12.43 -4.87 -9.08
N PHE A 224 -11.62 -5.92 -9.15
CA PHE A 224 -11.39 -6.85 -8.05
C PHE A 224 -9.90 -6.99 -7.75
N HIS A 225 -9.55 -6.75 -6.49
CA HIS A 225 -8.22 -6.90 -5.97
C HIS A 225 -8.22 -7.87 -4.79
N THR A 226 -7.33 -8.85 -4.81
CA THR A 226 -7.16 -9.82 -3.73
C THR A 226 -5.70 -10.24 -3.58
N HIS A 227 -5.40 -10.86 -2.44
CA HIS A 227 -4.14 -11.57 -2.20
C HIS A 227 -4.40 -13.09 -2.08
N CYS A 228 -3.36 -13.90 -2.26
CA CYS A 228 -3.45 -15.37 -2.17
C CYS A 228 -3.16 -15.93 -0.77
N THR A 229 -2.97 -15.08 0.25
CA THR A 229 -2.32 -15.47 1.53
C THR A 229 -3.02 -16.64 2.23
N PRO A 230 -4.35 -16.67 2.42
CA PRO A 230 -5.04 -17.79 3.07
C PRO A 230 -5.50 -18.87 2.07
N GLY A 231 -5.08 -18.80 0.80
CA GLY A 231 -5.40 -19.79 -0.24
C GLY A 231 -6.71 -19.55 -1.01
N TYR A 232 -7.36 -18.40 -0.86
CA TYR A 232 -8.57 -18.07 -1.63
C TYR A 232 -8.30 -17.24 -2.89
N GLY A 233 -7.13 -16.62 -3.02
CA GLY A 233 -6.89 -15.59 -4.05
C GLY A 233 -7.19 -16.04 -5.48
N LEU A 234 -6.66 -17.18 -5.93
CA LEU A 234 -6.87 -17.67 -7.29
C LEU A 234 -8.34 -18.09 -7.54
N SER A 235 -8.95 -18.80 -6.60
CA SER A 235 -10.35 -19.23 -6.71
C SER A 235 -11.32 -18.05 -6.68
N SER A 236 -11.07 -17.07 -5.82
CA SER A 236 -11.83 -15.82 -5.74
C SER A 236 -11.68 -14.96 -6.99
N ALA A 237 -10.49 -14.91 -7.59
CA ALA A 237 -10.30 -14.25 -8.87
C ALA A 237 -11.08 -14.96 -9.99
N LEU A 238 -11.06 -16.29 -10.06
CA LEU A 238 -11.86 -17.04 -11.02
C LEU A 238 -13.36 -16.78 -10.82
N ALA A 239 -13.84 -16.77 -9.57
CA ALA A 239 -15.22 -16.45 -9.26
C ALA A 239 -15.61 -15.02 -9.68
N ALA A 240 -14.72 -14.03 -9.51
CA ALA A 240 -14.92 -12.66 -10.01
C ALA A 240 -15.04 -12.64 -11.55
N ILE A 241 -14.17 -13.39 -12.25
CA ILE A 241 -14.23 -13.56 -13.70
C ILE A 241 -15.58 -14.18 -14.09
N ILE A 242 -15.98 -15.32 -13.54
CA ILE A 242 -17.30 -15.93 -13.85
C ILE A 242 -18.46 -14.97 -13.57
N SER A 243 -18.30 -14.09 -12.58
CA SER A 243 -19.33 -13.14 -12.13
C SER A 243 -19.42 -11.85 -12.94
N GLY A 244 -18.55 -11.66 -13.93
CA GLY A 244 -18.64 -10.49 -14.82
C GLY A 244 -17.82 -9.28 -14.41
N VAL A 245 -16.76 -9.44 -13.61
CA VAL A 245 -15.85 -8.34 -13.27
C VAL A 245 -15.23 -7.71 -14.54
N ASP A 246 -15.00 -6.39 -14.51
CA ASP A 246 -14.48 -5.62 -15.65
C ASP A 246 -12.96 -5.54 -15.65
N ILE A 247 -12.38 -5.34 -14.47
CA ILE A 247 -10.94 -5.22 -14.24
C ILE A 247 -10.52 -6.24 -13.17
N LEU A 248 -9.34 -6.85 -13.34
CA LEU A 248 -8.74 -7.73 -12.35
C LEU A 248 -7.28 -7.34 -12.11
N ASP A 249 -6.92 -7.26 -10.83
CA ASP A 249 -5.52 -7.10 -10.42
C ASP A 249 -4.77 -8.43 -10.47
N THR A 250 -3.62 -8.45 -11.13
CA THR A 250 -2.73 -9.61 -11.21
C THR A 250 -1.27 -9.21 -11.03
N ALA A 251 -0.41 -10.15 -10.67
CA ALA A 251 1.05 -9.97 -10.72
C ALA A 251 1.69 -11.01 -11.64
N ILE A 252 2.84 -10.71 -12.22
CA ILE A 252 3.60 -11.64 -13.08
C ILE A 252 4.23 -12.73 -12.21
N LEU A 253 4.28 -13.97 -12.72
CA LEU A 253 4.56 -15.23 -12.00
C LEU A 253 5.56 -15.10 -10.83
N ASN A 254 6.78 -14.61 -11.07
CA ASN A 254 7.83 -14.54 -10.05
C ASN A 254 7.54 -13.56 -8.89
N PHE A 255 6.54 -12.70 -9.03
CA PHE A 255 6.08 -11.68 -8.07
C PHE A 255 4.63 -11.92 -7.62
N ALA A 256 4.07 -13.10 -7.89
CA ALA A 256 2.69 -13.46 -7.61
C ALA A 256 2.55 -14.58 -6.56
N GLY A 257 1.30 -14.85 -6.16
CA GLY A 257 0.96 -15.93 -5.22
C GLY A 257 1.38 -15.67 -3.78
N GLY A 258 0.99 -16.56 -2.87
CA GLY A 258 1.24 -16.41 -1.43
C GLY A 258 0.76 -15.05 -0.90
N PRO A 259 1.64 -14.18 -0.37
CA PRO A 259 1.25 -12.85 0.10
C PRO A 259 0.85 -11.87 -1.02
N ALA A 260 1.12 -12.17 -2.29
CA ALA A 260 0.85 -11.29 -3.42
C ALA A 260 -0.48 -11.62 -4.13
N ALA A 261 -0.79 -10.86 -5.19
CA ALA A 261 -1.95 -11.08 -6.06
C ALA A 261 -1.82 -12.39 -6.87
N PRO A 262 -2.92 -12.91 -7.43
CA PRO A 262 -2.88 -14.07 -8.33
C PRO A 262 -1.98 -13.84 -9.55
N ALA A 263 -1.33 -14.91 -10.00
CA ALA A 263 -0.46 -14.88 -11.17
C ALA A 263 -1.25 -14.60 -12.45
N PHE A 264 -0.82 -13.61 -13.24
CA PHE A 264 -1.42 -13.26 -14.52
C PHE A 264 -1.45 -14.48 -15.46
N GLU A 265 -0.40 -15.30 -15.48
CA GLU A 265 -0.29 -16.47 -16.34
C GLU A 265 -1.40 -17.48 -16.06
N LEU A 266 -1.74 -17.73 -14.78
CA LEU A 266 -2.83 -18.63 -14.42
C LEU A 266 -4.19 -18.04 -14.81
N ILE A 267 -4.38 -16.73 -14.58
CA ILE A 267 -5.58 -16.01 -15.00
C ILE A 267 -5.74 -16.07 -16.52
N GLN A 268 -4.67 -15.92 -17.28
CA GLN A 268 -4.69 -15.97 -18.73
C GLN A 268 -5.09 -17.35 -19.25
N ILE A 269 -4.65 -18.45 -18.61
CA ILE A 269 -5.11 -19.81 -18.95
C ILE A 269 -6.63 -19.94 -18.76
N PHE A 270 -7.16 -19.47 -17.63
CA PHE A 270 -8.61 -19.44 -17.39
C PHE A 270 -9.35 -18.62 -18.46
N CYS A 271 -8.85 -17.41 -18.76
CA CYS A 271 -9.44 -16.54 -19.78
C CYS A 271 -9.43 -17.21 -21.17
N THR A 272 -8.34 -17.86 -21.57
CA THR A 272 -8.26 -18.59 -22.84
C THR A 272 -9.30 -19.71 -22.92
N LYS A 273 -9.43 -20.54 -21.86
CA LYS A 273 -10.43 -21.62 -21.80
C LYS A 273 -11.86 -21.09 -21.80
N LEU A 274 -12.11 -19.93 -21.20
CA LEU A 274 -13.41 -19.26 -21.17
C LEU A 274 -13.72 -18.43 -22.43
N GLY A 275 -12.78 -18.30 -23.38
CA GLY A 275 -12.93 -17.43 -24.55
C GLY A 275 -13.02 -15.94 -24.21
N ILE A 276 -12.31 -15.51 -23.16
CA ILE A 276 -12.22 -14.11 -22.70
C ILE A 276 -10.90 -13.50 -23.17
N GLU A 277 -10.99 -12.35 -23.82
CA GLU A 277 -9.80 -11.61 -24.26
C GLU A 277 -9.28 -10.65 -23.18
N THR A 278 -7.97 -10.69 -22.92
CA THR A 278 -7.28 -9.71 -22.06
C THR A 278 -6.64 -8.59 -22.88
N GLY A 279 -6.21 -8.90 -24.11
CA GLY A 279 -5.47 -7.98 -24.98
C GLY A 279 -4.01 -7.76 -24.58
N VAL A 280 -3.49 -8.53 -23.62
CA VAL A 280 -2.10 -8.45 -23.16
C VAL A 280 -1.19 -9.26 -24.08
N ASN A 281 -0.05 -8.70 -24.48
CA ASN A 281 0.95 -9.40 -25.28
C ASN A 281 1.73 -10.42 -24.44
N LEU A 282 1.43 -11.70 -24.66
CA LEU A 282 1.95 -12.81 -23.85
C LEU A 282 3.47 -13.03 -24.03
N ASP A 283 4.03 -12.80 -25.23
CA ASP A 283 5.49 -12.92 -25.45
C ASP A 283 6.26 -11.83 -24.68
N ALA A 284 5.66 -10.66 -24.46
CA ALA A 284 6.22 -9.63 -23.59
C ALA A 284 6.18 -10.07 -22.11
N VAL A 285 5.08 -10.64 -21.64
CA VAL A 285 4.96 -11.17 -20.26
C VAL A 285 6.02 -12.24 -19.98
N VAL A 286 6.25 -13.18 -20.90
CA VAL A 286 7.30 -14.21 -20.75
C VAL A 286 8.69 -13.59 -20.60
N ARG A 287 9.01 -12.56 -21.40
CA ARG A 287 10.29 -11.84 -21.30
C ARG A 287 10.41 -11.06 -20.00
N ILE A 288 9.34 -10.39 -19.56
CA ILE A 288 9.31 -9.68 -18.27
C ILE A 288 9.55 -10.67 -17.13
N ASN A 289 8.84 -11.80 -17.12
CA ASN A 289 8.96 -12.80 -16.06
C ASN A 289 10.39 -13.36 -15.92
N LYS A 290 11.10 -13.54 -17.05
CA LYS A 290 12.52 -13.96 -17.05
C LYS A 290 13.41 -12.93 -16.33
N ILE A 291 13.24 -11.65 -16.64
CA ILE A 291 14.02 -10.57 -15.99
C ILE A 291 13.60 -10.43 -14.51
N LEU A 292 12.32 -10.58 -14.19
CA LEU A 292 11.84 -10.55 -12.81
C LEU A 292 12.41 -11.70 -11.97
N LYS A 293 12.63 -12.88 -12.56
CA LYS A 293 13.34 -13.98 -11.88
C LYS A 293 14.76 -13.57 -11.50
N GLU A 294 15.50 -12.95 -12.41
CA GLU A 294 16.86 -12.44 -12.13
C GLU A 294 16.84 -11.39 -11.01
N ILE A 295 15.94 -10.42 -11.10
CA ILE A 295 15.77 -9.37 -10.07
C ILE A 295 15.41 -9.98 -8.72
N ARG A 296 14.54 -11.00 -8.69
CA ARG A 296 14.19 -11.71 -7.46
C ARG A 296 15.39 -12.43 -6.85
N LEU A 297 16.25 -13.02 -7.67
CA LEU A 297 17.50 -13.65 -7.20
C LEU A 297 18.46 -12.61 -6.60
N GLU A 298 18.55 -11.41 -7.19
CA GLU A 298 19.32 -10.28 -6.62
C GLU A 298 18.77 -9.82 -5.26
N MET A 299 17.47 -10.00 -5.01
CA MET A 299 16.79 -9.64 -3.77
C MET A 299 16.61 -10.83 -2.80
N ALA A 300 17.34 -11.93 -2.97
CA ALA A 300 17.14 -13.17 -2.20
C ALA A 300 17.32 -13.00 -0.67
N ASP A 301 18.07 -11.99 -0.21
CA ASP A 301 18.29 -11.71 1.22
C ASP A 301 17.05 -11.17 1.93
N ILE A 302 16.15 -10.52 1.19
CA ILE A 302 14.92 -9.92 1.70
C ILE A 302 13.65 -10.70 1.28
N ASP A 303 13.80 -11.68 0.39
CA ASP A 303 12.73 -12.59 0.03
C ASP A 303 12.40 -13.51 1.22
N SER A 304 11.26 -13.25 1.85
CA SER A 304 10.75 -14.08 2.96
C SER A 304 10.25 -15.45 2.50
N TYR A 305 10.03 -15.63 1.19
CA TYR A 305 9.50 -16.83 0.56
C TYR A 305 10.52 -17.34 -0.47
N LYS A 306 11.54 -18.06 -0.01
CA LYS A 306 12.60 -18.67 -0.86
C LYS A 306 12.10 -19.86 -1.70
N ILE A 307 10.91 -19.71 -2.27
CA ILE A 307 10.17 -20.65 -3.10
C ILE A 307 9.94 -19.96 -4.43
N TYR A 308 10.49 -20.52 -5.50
CA TYR A 308 10.39 -19.96 -6.85
C TYR A 308 9.34 -20.73 -7.65
N PRO A 309 8.45 -20.04 -8.36
CA PRO A 309 7.53 -20.71 -9.27
C PRO A 309 8.27 -21.52 -10.33
N ILE A 310 7.61 -22.53 -10.87
CA ILE A 310 8.16 -23.28 -12.02
C ILE A 310 8.41 -22.34 -13.20
N GLU A 311 9.41 -22.64 -14.03
CA GLU A 311 9.55 -21.95 -15.31
C GLU A 311 8.38 -22.36 -16.21
N PHE A 312 7.67 -21.37 -16.72
CA PHE A 312 6.50 -21.57 -17.57
C PHE A 312 6.42 -20.47 -18.62
N ASP A 313 6.49 -20.86 -19.89
CA ASP A 313 6.27 -20.01 -21.07
C ASP A 313 4.84 -20.21 -21.58
N ILE A 314 3.93 -19.31 -21.21
CA ILE A 314 2.51 -19.41 -21.55
C ILE A 314 2.23 -19.40 -23.07
N THR A 315 3.19 -19.03 -23.92
CA THR A 315 3.00 -19.03 -25.38
C THR A 315 3.44 -20.32 -26.05
N LYS A 316 4.19 -21.18 -25.36
CA LYS A 316 4.80 -22.39 -25.94
C LYS A 316 4.57 -23.66 -25.13
N ASP A 317 4.64 -23.55 -23.81
CA ASP A 317 4.60 -24.72 -22.93
C ASP A 317 3.18 -25.28 -22.88
N LYS A 318 3.10 -26.61 -22.89
CA LYS A 318 1.85 -27.34 -22.67
C LYS A 318 1.82 -27.85 -21.24
N LEU A 319 0.71 -27.58 -20.56
CA LEU A 319 0.45 -28.18 -19.26
C LEU A 319 0.30 -29.70 -19.42
N PRO A 320 0.78 -30.50 -18.44
CA PRO A 320 0.41 -31.91 -18.38
C PRO A 320 -1.11 -32.06 -18.35
N ASP A 321 -1.67 -33.06 -19.03
CA ASP A 321 -3.12 -33.24 -19.19
C ASP A 321 -3.88 -33.21 -17.85
N HIS A 322 -3.31 -33.83 -16.81
CA HIS A 322 -3.92 -33.85 -15.48
C HIS A 322 -3.95 -32.47 -14.79
N ILE A 323 -3.02 -31.57 -15.14
CA ILE A 323 -3.00 -30.18 -14.65
C ILE A 323 -3.92 -29.31 -15.50
N ASP A 324 -3.90 -29.46 -16.83
CA ASP A 324 -4.82 -28.74 -17.71
C ASP A 324 -6.29 -29.01 -17.33
N LYS A 325 -6.60 -30.27 -17.02
CA LYS A 325 -7.91 -30.67 -16.50
C LYS A 325 -8.31 -29.96 -15.21
N LEU A 326 -7.38 -29.62 -14.31
CA LEU A 326 -7.71 -28.87 -13.09
C LEU A 326 -8.27 -27.47 -13.43
N PHE A 327 -7.81 -26.83 -14.52
CA PHE A 327 -8.37 -25.55 -14.93
C PHE A 327 -9.80 -25.68 -15.45
N ASP A 328 -10.09 -26.75 -16.19
CA ASP A 328 -11.47 -27.04 -16.65
C ASP A 328 -12.39 -27.35 -15.47
N ASP A 329 -11.93 -28.18 -14.53
CA ASP A 329 -12.68 -28.54 -13.32
C ASP A 329 -12.93 -27.30 -12.44
N ALA A 330 -11.94 -26.43 -12.26
CA ALA A 330 -12.11 -25.18 -11.51
C ALA A 330 -13.13 -24.25 -12.18
N ILE A 331 -13.14 -24.15 -13.52
CA ILE A 331 -14.17 -23.38 -14.24
C ILE A 331 -15.56 -23.97 -13.98
N GLU A 332 -15.71 -25.28 -14.09
CA GLU A 332 -16.99 -25.97 -13.84
C GLU A 332 -17.48 -25.71 -12.41
N PHE A 333 -16.61 -25.88 -11.40
CA PHE A 333 -16.96 -25.64 -10.00
C PHE A 333 -17.30 -24.17 -9.73
N ALA A 334 -16.60 -23.22 -10.35
CA ALA A 334 -16.91 -21.80 -10.22
C ALA A 334 -18.26 -21.44 -10.86
N GLN A 335 -18.62 -22.05 -11.99
CA GLN A 335 -19.93 -21.87 -12.63
C GLN A 335 -21.06 -22.51 -11.82
N ALA A 336 -20.79 -23.65 -11.19
CA ALA A 336 -21.71 -24.38 -10.32
C ALA A 336 -21.83 -23.80 -8.91
N ASP A 337 -21.02 -22.80 -8.55
CA ASP A 337 -20.95 -22.22 -7.19
C ASP A 337 -20.54 -23.27 -6.12
N ASP A 338 -19.76 -24.29 -6.52
CA ASP A 338 -19.19 -25.31 -5.64
C ASP A 338 -17.85 -24.81 -5.04
N GLU A 339 -17.99 -23.96 -4.03
CA GLU A 339 -16.85 -23.26 -3.39
C GLU A 339 -15.78 -24.21 -2.86
N ALA A 340 -16.17 -25.31 -2.21
CA ALA A 340 -15.22 -26.23 -1.58
C ALA A 340 -14.31 -26.89 -2.63
N ARG A 341 -14.90 -27.43 -3.70
CA ARG A 341 -14.13 -28.06 -4.78
C ARG A 341 -13.36 -27.06 -5.61
N LEU A 342 -13.88 -25.86 -5.80
CA LEU A 342 -13.18 -24.77 -6.48
C LEU A 342 -11.90 -24.39 -5.71
N VAL A 343 -12.00 -24.13 -4.40
CA VAL A 343 -10.83 -23.78 -3.57
C VAL A 343 -9.81 -24.92 -3.57
N GLU A 344 -10.24 -26.17 -3.40
CA GLU A 344 -9.36 -27.33 -3.44
C GLU A 344 -8.63 -27.47 -4.79
N THR A 345 -9.36 -27.31 -5.90
CA THR A 345 -8.81 -27.43 -7.25
C THR A 345 -7.82 -26.30 -7.56
N CYS A 346 -8.14 -25.06 -7.22
CA CYS A 346 -7.21 -23.93 -7.35
C CYS A 346 -5.95 -24.12 -6.51
N SER A 347 -6.07 -24.66 -5.29
CA SER A 347 -4.90 -24.96 -4.46
C SER A 347 -3.98 -26.01 -5.10
N LYS A 348 -4.53 -27.03 -5.78
CA LYS A 348 -3.74 -28.01 -6.55
C LYS A 348 -3.00 -27.35 -7.72
N ILE A 349 -3.63 -26.39 -8.40
CA ILE A 349 -3.00 -25.60 -9.47
C ILE A 349 -1.83 -24.78 -8.89
N GLU A 350 -2.07 -23.99 -7.83
CA GLU A 350 -1.03 -23.15 -7.22
C GLU A 350 0.16 -24.00 -6.72
N LYS A 351 -0.13 -25.17 -6.14
CA LYS A 351 0.89 -26.13 -5.71
C LYS A 351 1.73 -26.67 -6.86
N TYR A 352 1.12 -26.98 -8.01
CA TYR A 352 1.87 -27.42 -9.20
C TYR A 352 2.85 -26.34 -9.68
N PHE A 353 2.42 -25.07 -9.65
CA PHE A 353 3.27 -23.93 -10.01
C PHE A 353 4.28 -23.55 -8.92
N ASN A 354 4.34 -24.29 -7.81
CA ASN A 354 5.25 -24.07 -6.69
C ASN A 354 5.09 -22.69 -6.04
N PHE A 355 3.84 -22.22 -5.88
CA PHE A 355 3.56 -21.05 -5.05
C PHE A 355 3.62 -21.40 -3.55
N PRO A 356 3.81 -20.40 -2.66
CA PRO A 356 3.76 -20.63 -1.22
C PRO A 356 2.44 -21.27 -0.79
N ASP A 357 2.51 -22.23 0.14
CA ASP A 357 1.33 -22.83 0.74
C ASP A 357 0.49 -21.77 1.49
N PRO A 358 -0.85 -21.96 1.59
CA PRO A 358 -1.72 -21.08 2.35
C PRO A 358 -1.26 -20.86 3.80
N ASP A 359 -1.29 -19.61 4.27
CA ASP A 359 -1.06 -19.28 5.67
C ASP A 359 -2.34 -19.56 6.47
N GLU A 360 -2.38 -20.75 7.06
CA GLU A 360 -3.47 -21.20 7.93
C GLU A 360 -3.72 -20.24 9.10
N LYS A 361 -2.71 -19.51 9.60
CA LYS A 361 -2.91 -18.56 10.71
C LYS A 361 -3.71 -17.35 10.25
N VAL A 362 -3.37 -16.79 9.08
CA VAL A 362 -4.14 -15.69 8.47
C VAL A 362 -5.55 -16.16 8.16
N LYS A 363 -5.70 -17.39 7.65
CA LYS A 363 -7.00 -18.00 7.34
C LYS A 363 -7.89 -18.19 8.56
N PHE A 364 -7.35 -18.73 9.66
CA PHE A 364 -8.11 -18.99 10.89
C PHE A 364 -8.36 -17.72 11.71
N ALA A 365 -7.35 -16.85 11.84
CA ALA A 365 -7.45 -15.65 12.65
C ALA A 365 -8.12 -14.48 11.92
N GLU A 366 -8.24 -14.54 10.59
CA GLU A 366 -8.83 -13.48 9.74
C GLU A 366 -8.15 -12.11 9.96
N VAL A 367 -6.85 -12.13 10.25
CA VAL A 367 -6.01 -10.95 10.42
C VAL A 367 -4.95 -10.86 9.32
N PRO A 368 -4.62 -9.67 8.81
CA PRO A 368 -3.53 -9.51 7.86
C PRO A 368 -2.20 -10.01 8.43
N GLY A 369 -1.34 -10.60 7.58
CA GLY A 369 -0.03 -11.11 8.02
C GLY A 369 0.85 -10.05 8.70
N GLY A 370 0.86 -8.81 8.19
CA GLY A 370 1.58 -7.69 8.81
C GLY A 370 1.07 -7.31 10.20
N MET A 371 -0.23 -7.51 10.48
CA MET A 371 -0.78 -7.32 11.83
C MET A 371 -0.30 -8.43 12.76
N TYR A 372 -0.32 -9.68 12.30
CA TYR A 372 0.16 -10.83 13.05
C TYR A 372 1.64 -10.68 13.47
N THR A 373 2.51 -10.34 12.51
CA THR A 373 3.95 -10.19 12.78
C THR A 373 4.24 -9.05 13.74
N ASN A 374 3.53 -7.92 13.63
CA ASN A 374 3.65 -6.80 14.56
C ASN A 374 3.24 -7.16 15.99
N MET A 375 2.10 -7.84 16.17
CA MET A 375 1.67 -8.31 17.50
C MET A 375 2.69 -9.28 18.11
N LEU A 376 3.20 -10.22 17.31
CA LEU A 376 4.23 -11.15 17.76
C LEU A 376 5.53 -10.43 18.14
N ALA A 377 5.95 -9.41 17.38
CA ALA A 377 7.12 -8.62 17.71
C ALA A 377 6.95 -7.86 19.04
N GLN A 378 5.78 -7.27 19.28
CA GLN A 378 5.45 -6.61 20.55
C GLN A 378 5.49 -7.61 21.72
N LEU A 379 4.88 -8.79 21.57
CA LEU A 379 4.91 -9.83 22.60
C LEU A 379 6.34 -10.33 22.87
N LYS A 380 7.18 -10.49 21.83
CA LYS A 380 8.60 -10.85 21.97
C LYS A 380 9.39 -9.80 22.76
N GLN A 381 9.17 -8.52 22.50
CA GLN A 381 9.81 -7.44 23.25
C GLN A 381 9.44 -7.48 24.74
N LEU A 382 8.21 -7.90 25.05
CA LEU A 382 7.73 -8.08 26.42
C LEU A 382 8.12 -9.45 27.02
N LYS A 383 8.69 -10.37 26.23
CA LYS A 383 8.93 -11.78 26.60
C LYS A 383 7.64 -12.50 27.01
N GLN A 384 6.58 -12.31 26.24
CA GLN A 384 5.20 -12.78 26.49
C GLN A 384 4.59 -13.50 25.27
N GLU A 385 5.40 -14.19 24.49
CA GLU A 385 4.97 -14.84 23.24
C GLU A 385 3.89 -15.91 23.46
N ASP A 386 3.85 -16.50 24.66
CA ASP A 386 2.84 -17.46 25.10
C ASP A 386 1.41 -16.90 25.09
N LEU A 387 1.25 -15.58 25.12
CA LEU A 387 -0.04 -14.90 25.12
C LEU A 387 -0.67 -14.75 23.74
N LEU A 388 0.06 -15.03 22.65
CA LEU A 388 -0.43 -14.81 21.29
C LEU A 388 -1.78 -15.49 20.98
N PRO A 389 -2.03 -16.77 21.38
CA PRO A 389 -3.34 -17.39 21.13
C PRO A 389 -4.49 -16.60 21.77
N ARG A 390 -4.27 -16.10 23.00
CA ARG A 390 -5.26 -15.28 23.70
C ARG A 390 -5.46 -13.92 23.04
N VAL A 391 -4.38 -13.31 22.52
CA VAL A 391 -4.48 -12.07 21.73
C VAL A 391 -5.37 -12.26 20.51
N LEU A 392 -5.15 -13.33 19.74
CA LEU A 392 -5.96 -13.63 18.56
C LEU A 392 -7.44 -13.85 18.89
N GLU A 393 -7.72 -14.54 20.00
CA GLU A 393 -9.09 -14.80 20.48
C GLU A 393 -9.87 -13.50 20.77
N ILE A 394 -9.22 -12.46 21.30
CA ILE A 394 -9.90 -11.24 21.72
C ILE A 394 -9.98 -10.15 20.64
N ILE A 395 -9.31 -10.33 19.49
CA ILE A 395 -9.34 -9.37 18.38
C ILE A 395 -10.77 -9.04 17.94
N PRO A 396 -11.69 -10.01 17.74
CA PRO A 396 -13.09 -9.73 17.41
C PRO A 396 -13.76 -8.78 18.43
N THR A 397 -13.47 -8.95 19.72
CA THR A 397 -14.00 -8.11 20.81
C THR A 397 -13.45 -6.69 20.74
N VAL A 398 -12.13 -6.54 20.62
CA VAL A 398 -11.48 -5.20 20.54
C VAL A 398 -11.89 -4.47 19.27
N ARG A 399 -11.99 -5.19 18.15
CA ARG A 399 -12.44 -4.68 16.86
C ARG A 399 -13.89 -4.20 16.94
N LEU A 400 -14.80 -5.00 17.53
CA LEU A 400 -16.20 -4.63 17.69
C LEU A 400 -16.35 -3.39 18.58
N ALA A 401 -15.62 -3.33 19.71
CA ALA A 401 -15.64 -2.19 20.62
C ALA A 401 -15.19 -0.89 19.94
N ALA A 402 -14.32 -0.98 18.93
CA ALA A 402 -13.83 0.16 18.15
C ALA A 402 -14.69 0.51 16.92
N GLY A 403 -15.94 0.02 16.83
CA GLY A 403 -16.83 0.31 15.69
C GLY A 403 -16.64 -0.62 14.49
N CYS A 404 -15.92 -1.73 14.68
CA CYS A 404 -15.68 -2.78 13.70
C CYS A 404 -15.01 -2.34 12.37
N PRO A 405 -13.93 -1.53 12.39
CA PRO A 405 -13.27 -1.12 11.14
C PRO A 405 -12.72 -2.32 10.35
N PRO A 406 -12.60 -2.24 9.01
CA PRO A 406 -11.75 -3.15 8.24
C PRO A 406 -10.35 -3.22 8.83
N LEU A 407 -9.71 -4.40 8.81
CA LEU A 407 -8.33 -4.56 9.29
C LEU A 407 -7.35 -4.28 8.14
N VAL A 408 -7.12 -3.00 7.85
CA VAL A 408 -6.15 -2.51 6.85
C VAL A 408 -5.26 -1.46 7.50
N THR A 409 -4.17 -1.02 6.89
CA THR A 409 -3.35 0.04 7.48
C THR A 409 -4.14 1.36 7.54
N PRO A 410 -4.19 2.07 8.69
CA PRO A 410 -3.53 1.77 9.97
C PRO A 410 -4.40 0.99 11.00
N THR A 411 -5.69 0.79 10.75
CA THR A 411 -6.64 0.19 11.71
C THR A 411 -6.25 -1.21 12.18
N SER A 412 -5.65 -2.04 11.32
CA SER A 412 -5.14 -3.37 11.69
C SER A 412 -4.10 -3.30 12.80
N GLN A 413 -3.15 -2.36 12.69
CA GLN A 413 -2.09 -2.16 13.68
C GLN A 413 -2.66 -1.60 14.99
N ILE A 414 -3.62 -0.66 14.89
CA ILE A 414 -4.28 -0.05 16.07
C ILE A 414 -5.03 -1.11 16.87
N VAL A 415 -5.87 -1.91 16.21
CA VAL A 415 -6.65 -2.97 16.87
C VAL A 415 -5.74 -4.06 17.42
N GLY A 416 -4.70 -4.46 16.68
CA GLY A 416 -3.78 -5.51 17.10
C GLY A 416 -2.96 -5.12 18.33
N ALA A 417 -2.38 -3.92 18.32
CA ALA A 417 -1.63 -3.40 19.47
C ALA A 417 -2.52 -3.24 20.70
N GLN A 418 -3.77 -2.79 20.52
CA GLN A 418 -4.72 -2.69 21.62
C GLN A 418 -5.14 -4.06 22.16
N ALA A 419 -5.28 -5.08 21.30
CA ALA A 419 -5.53 -6.45 21.74
C ALA A 419 -4.37 -6.98 22.60
N VAL A 420 -3.11 -6.75 22.20
CA VAL A 420 -1.96 -7.08 23.04
C VAL A 420 -2.06 -6.40 24.41
N ASN A 421 -2.36 -5.10 24.46
CA ASN A 421 -2.52 -4.37 25.72
C ASN A 421 -3.63 -4.94 26.61
N CYS A 422 -4.78 -5.30 26.04
CA CYS A 422 -5.89 -5.90 26.79
C CYS A 422 -5.51 -7.25 27.41
N VAL A 423 -4.80 -8.11 26.69
CA VAL A 423 -4.35 -9.41 27.25
C VAL A 423 -3.30 -9.21 28.34
N ILE A 424 -2.42 -8.22 28.21
CA ILE A 424 -1.48 -7.83 29.26
C ILE A 424 -2.21 -7.29 30.49
N ASP A 425 -3.28 -6.51 30.32
CA ASP A 425 -4.12 -6.05 31.42
C ASP A 425 -4.74 -7.26 32.17
N GLU A 426 -5.35 -8.20 31.44
CA GLU A 426 -5.92 -9.43 32.01
C GLU A 426 -4.88 -10.27 32.76
N LYS A 427 -3.68 -10.46 32.19
CA LYS A 427 -2.58 -11.16 32.87
C LYS A 427 -2.20 -10.50 34.19
N ASN A 428 -2.25 -9.17 34.24
CA ASN A 428 -1.90 -8.38 35.42
C ASN A 428 -3.09 -8.18 36.39
N GLY A 429 -4.22 -8.84 36.18
CA GLY A 429 -5.42 -8.69 37.01
C GLY A 429 -6.08 -7.31 36.88
N LYS A 430 -5.80 -6.57 35.81
CA LYS A 430 -6.38 -5.27 35.51
C LYS A 430 -7.59 -5.42 34.57
N PRO A 431 -8.59 -4.54 34.67
CA PRO A 431 -9.66 -4.50 33.69
C PRO A 431 -9.13 -4.21 32.28
N TYR A 432 -9.78 -4.75 31.25
CA TYR A 432 -9.47 -4.35 29.86
C TYR A 432 -9.59 -2.84 29.67
N TYR A 433 -8.72 -2.34 28.80
CA TYR A 433 -8.59 -0.93 28.44
C TYR A 433 -8.09 -0.06 29.61
N SER A 434 -7.29 -0.64 30.51
CA SER A 434 -6.56 0.14 31.52
C SER A 434 -5.35 0.84 30.90
N ASN A 435 -4.77 0.25 29.85
CA ASN A 435 -3.72 0.86 29.03
C ASN A 435 -4.17 0.99 27.56
N ASN A 436 -4.45 2.22 27.13
CA ASN A 436 -4.92 2.50 25.78
C ASN A 436 -3.86 3.24 24.98
N SER A 437 -3.58 2.76 23.77
CA SER A 437 -2.71 3.51 22.85
C SER A 437 -3.40 4.79 22.39
N ILE A 438 -2.63 5.85 22.14
CA ILE A 438 -3.17 7.12 21.63
C ILE A 438 -3.95 6.94 20.33
N GLN A 439 -3.50 6.02 19.46
CA GLN A 439 -4.18 5.74 18.20
C GLN A 439 -5.51 5.01 18.42
N PHE A 440 -5.59 4.12 19.41
CA PHE A 440 -6.87 3.48 19.77
C PHE A 440 -7.85 4.50 20.37
N ILE A 441 -7.36 5.40 21.23
CA ILE A 441 -8.16 6.50 21.78
C ILE A 441 -8.72 7.37 20.64
N ASN A 442 -7.88 7.77 19.70
CA ASN A 442 -8.29 8.60 18.55
C ASN A 442 -9.28 7.89 17.63
N LEU A 443 -9.13 6.58 17.43
CA LEU A 443 -10.09 5.76 16.67
C LEU A 443 -11.46 5.77 17.36
N VAL A 444 -11.51 5.47 18.65
CA VAL A 444 -12.74 5.43 19.44
C VAL A 444 -13.41 6.81 19.52
N LYS A 445 -12.59 7.87 19.64
CA LYS A 445 -13.05 9.27 19.63
C LYS A 445 -13.72 9.68 18.31
N GLY A 446 -13.38 9.03 17.20
CA GLY A 446 -13.85 9.37 15.85
C GLY A 446 -12.90 10.28 15.06
N SER A 447 -11.67 10.47 15.54
CA SER A 447 -10.72 11.38 14.89
C SER A 447 -10.32 10.94 13.49
N TYR A 448 -10.41 9.64 13.18
CA TYR A 448 -10.13 9.14 11.83
C TYR A 448 -11.34 9.13 10.90
N GLY A 449 -12.55 9.43 11.38
CA GLY A 449 -13.79 9.34 10.62
C GLY A 449 -14.78 8.33 11.21
N LYS A 450 -15.80 8.00 10.43
CA LYS A 450 -16.91 7.14 10.82
C LYS A 450 -16.56 5.67 10.64
N THR A 451 -16.88 4.88 11.65
CA THR A 451 -16.70 3.43 11.63
C THR A 451 -17.93 2.73 11.05
N PRO A 452 -17.81 1.47 10.55
CA PRO A 452 -18.93 0.75 9.94
C PRO A 452 -20.17 0.62 10.84
N ILE A 453 -19.96 0.54 12.16
CA ILE A 453 -21.02 0.65 13.17
C ILE A 453 -20.65 1.72 14.20
N PRO A 454 -21.62 2.45 14.78
CA PRO A 454 -21.34 3.43 15.82
C PRO A 454 -20.65 2.80 17.02
N VAL A 455 -19.65 3.51 17.56
CA VAL A 455 -19.04 3.15 18.84
C VAL A 455 -20.02 3.44 19.98
N ASP A 456 -20.14 2.51 20.92
CA ASP A 456 -20.99 2.65 22.11
C ASP A 456 -20.60 3.94 22.89
N PRO A 457 -21.55 4.86 23.16
CA PRO A 457 -21.24 6.15 23.78
C PRO A 457 -20.59 6.05 25.17
N ASP A 458 -20.96 5.05 25.98
CA ASP A 458 -20.38 4.86 27.31
C ASP A 458 -18.94 4.32 27.19
N PHE A 459 -18.71 3.41 26.23
CA PHE A 459 -17.36 2.96 25.90
C PHE A 459 -16.50 4.11 25.38
N ARG A 460 -17.04 4.97 24.50
CA ARG A 460 -16.33 6.15 24.00
C ARG A 460 -15.96 7.10 25.13
N GLU A 461 -16.87 7.34 26.06
CA GLU A 461 -16.61 8.18 27.23
C GLU A 461 -15.50 7.60 28.10
N LYS A 462 -15.53 6.29 28.37
CA LYS A 462 -14.48 5.59 29.12
C LYS A 462 -13.09 5.73 28.47
N ILE A 463 -13.00 5.60 27.15
CA ILE A 463 -11.72 5.53 26.43
C ILE A 463 -11.19 6.92 26.05
N ALA A 464 -12.07 7.82 25.61
CA ALA A 464 -11.71 9.09 24.99
C ALA A 464 -12.21 10.32 25.76
N GLY A 465 -12.95 10.15 26.87
CA GLY A 465 -13.46 11.25 27.69
C GLY A 465 -14.62 12.02 27.05
N THR A 466 -15.27 11.48 26.03
CA THR A 466 -16.42 12.08 25.33
C THR A 466 -17.44 11.01 24.95
N ARG A 467 -18.73 11.32 25.05
CA ARG A 467 -19.81 10.46 24.53
C ARG A 467 -20.01 10.65 23.02
N GLU A 468 -19.77 11.89 22.56
CA GLU A 468 -19.95 12.29 21.17
C GLU A 468 -18.73 11.99 20.33
N GLU A 469 -18.98 11.72 19.04
CA GLU A 469 -17.95 11.56 18.02
C GLU A 469 -17.30 12.91 17.71
N ILE A 470 -15.97 12.98 17.78
CA ILE A 470 -15.20 14.19 17.52
C ILE A 470 -14.22 13.94 16.38
N PRO A 471 -14.52 14.41 15.15
CA PRO A 471 -13.63 14.27 14.01
C PRO A 471 -12.35 15.07 14.21
N PHE A 472 -11.29 14.72 13.49
CA PHE A 472 -10.05 15.48 13.54
C PHE A 472 -10.27 16.93 13.06
N ASN A 473 -9.80 17.88 13.86
CA ASN A 473 -9.83 19.28 13.47
C ASN A 473 -8.58 19.63 12.67
N THR A 474 -8.73 19.73 11.34
CA THR A 474 -7.63 20.09 10.44
C THR A 474 -7.12 21.51 10.64
N ALA A 475 -7.83 22.38 11.37
CA ALA A 475 -7.33 23.71 11.73
C ALA A 475 -6.15 23.66 12.72
N ASN A 476 -5.95 22.53 13.41
CA ASN A 476 -4.80 22.31 14.29
C ASN A 476 -3.58 21.73 13.52
N TYR A 477 -3.65 21.66 12.19
CA TYR A 477 -2.56 21.16 11.39
C TYR A 477 -1.38 22.14 11.38
N GLU A 478 -0.19 21.64 11.68
CA GLU A 478 1.06 22.39 11.58
C GLU A 478 1.90 21.83 10.44
N LYS A 479 2.32 22.71 9.54
CA LYS A 479 3.23 22.36 8.44
C LYS A 479 4.58 21.93 8.99
N GLN A 480 5.22 20.99 8.29
CA GLN A 480 6.54 20.52 8.65
C GLN A 480 7.59 21.62 8.41
N PRO A 481 8.61 21.73 9.27
CA PRO A 481 9.65 22.74 9.10
C PRO A 481 10.47 22.49 7.84
N ASN A 482 10.77 23.57 7.09
CA ASN A 482 11.66 23.56 5.94
C ASN A 482 12.86 24.49 6.19
N PRO A 483 13.90 24.01 6.92
CA PRO A 483 15.04 24.84 7.32
C PRO A 483 15.88 25.28 6.12
N SER A 484 16.50 26.46 6.22
CA SER A 484 17.48 26.97 5.26
C SER A 484 18.91 26.61 5.64
N PHE A 485 19.78 26.58 4.64
CA PHE A 485 21.21 26.32 4.81
C PHE A 485 22.05 27.43 4.16
N PRO A 486 22.19 28.59 4.82
CA PRO A 486 22.91 29.74 4.25
C PRO A 486 24.36 29.44 3.85
N GLN A 487 25.00 28.45 4.50
CA GLN A 487 26.33 27.99 4.12
C GLN A 487 26.41 27.44 2.69
N TYR A 488 25.31 26.88 2.17
CA TYR A 488 25.19 26.36 0.80
C TYR A 488 24.70 27.42 -0.21
N GLY A 489 24.32 28.62 0.27
CA GLY A 489 23.76 29.72 -0.51
C GLY A 489 22.44 30.23 0.06
N GLU A 490 22.07 31.49 -0.25
CA GLU A 490 20.92 32.19 0.36
C GLU A 490 19.57 31.51 0.11
N ASN A 491 19.43 30.78 -1.00
CA ASN A 491 18.17 30.13 -1.41
C ASN A 491 18.14 28.62 -1.18
N VAL A 492 19.16 28.05 -0.51
CA VAL A 492 19.20 26.60 -0.26
C VAL A 492 18.38 26.28 0.98
N LYS A 493 17.36 25.44 0.80
CA LYS A 493 16.50 24.90 1.85
C LYS A 493 16.54 23.38 1.83
N LEU A 494 15.95 22.76 2.84
CA LEU A 494 15.81 21.32 2.92
C LEU A 494 14.94 20.78 1.77
N ALA A 495 13.77 21.37 1.57
CA ALA A 495 12.93 21.16 0.40
C ALA A 495 12.99 22.40 -0.51
N MET A 496 13.35 22.18 -1.77
CA MET A 496 13.59 23.21 -2.78
C MET A 496 12.38 23.46 -3.70
N ASN A 497 11.36 22.60 -3.65
CA ASN A 497 10.15 22.71 -4.44
C ASN A 497 8.96 22.04 -3.73
N GLU A 498 7.75 22.27 -4.26
CA GLU A 498 6.51 21.74 -3.66
C GLU A 498 6.50 20.20 -3.50
N LYS A 499 7.09 19.45 -4.44
CA LYS A 499 7.14 17.99 -4.35
C LYS A 499 7.96 17.53 -3.14
N GLU A 500 9.08 18.19 -2.88
CA GLU A 500 9.91 17.92 -1.71
C GLU A 500 9.26 18.41 -0.42
N GLU A 501 8.52 19.53 -0.45
CA GLU A 501 7.72 19.98 0.69
C GLU A 501 6.63 18.96 1.02
N LEU A 502 5.94 18.41 0.02
CA LEU A 502 4.97 17.33 0.22
C LEU A 502 5.62 16.07 0.80
N LEU A 503 6.88 15.74 0.46
CA LEU A 503 7.58 14.63 1.10
C LEU A 503 7.80 14.90 2.60
N LEU A 504 8.14 16.14 2.98
CA LEU A 504 8.23 16.52 4.40
C LEU A 504 6.89 16.35 5.10
N GLU A 505 5.79 16.83 4.51
CA GLU A 505 4.44 16.73 5.11
C GLU A 505 3.97 15.27 5.27
N LEU A 506 4.25 14.43 4.27
CA LEU A 506 3.76 13.04 4.22
C LEU A 506 4.65 12.06 5.00
N PHE A 507 5.96 12.31 5.04
CA PHE A 507 6.96 11.39 5.59
C PHE A 507 8.06 12.14 6.38
N PRO A 508 7.73 12.94 7.40
CA PRO A 508 8.65 13.92 7.97
C PRO A 508 9.98 13.32 8.40
N MET A 509 9.97 12.22 9.16
CA MET A 509 11.20 11.60 9.65
C MET A 509 12.11 11.09 8.52
N VAL A 510 11.52 10.57 7.45
CA VAL A 510 12.25 9.93 6.34
C VAL A 510 12.72 10.96 5.34
N ALA A 511 11.82 11.85 4.94
CA ALA A 511 12.09 12.93 4.02
C ALA A 511 13.14 13.89 4.58
N ASN A 512 13.13 14.21 5.89
CA ASN A 512 14.16 15.06 6.49
C ASN A 512 15.57 14.49 6.25
N LYS A 513 15.78 13.20 6.54
CA LYS A 513 17.08 12.55 6.31
C LYS A 513 17.42 12.51 4.82
N PHE A 514 16.50 12.02 3.99
CA PHE A 514 16.70 11.88 2.55
C PHE A 514 17.05 13.20 1.87
N LEU A 515 16.29 14.27 2.16
CA LEU A 515 16.51 15.60 1.60
C LEU A 515 17.80 16.23 2.13
N LEU A 516 18.15 16.03 3.40
CA LEU A 516 19.43 16.49 3.94
C LEU A 516 20.61 15.81 3.23
N ASP A 517 20.53 14.50 3.02
CA ASP A 517 21.54 13.74 2.27
C ASP A 517 21.63 14.24 0.81
N LYS A 518 20.49 14.56 0.18
CA LYS A 518 20.42 15.17 -1.16
C LYS A 518 21.10 16.54 -1.19
N VAL A 519 20.78 17.43 -0.25
CA VAL A 519 21.40 18.76 -0.12
C VAL A 519 22.91 18.65 0.07
N ASN A 520 23.36 17.80 0.98
CA ASN A 520 24.78 17.57 1.24
C ASN A 520 25.51 17.03 0.00
N ARG A 521 24.88 16.12 -0.74
CA ARG A 521 25.44 15.56 -1.98
C ARG A 521 25.58 16.62 -3.09
N VAL A 522 24.57 17.48 -3.25
CA VAL A 522 24.54 18.49 -4.33
C VAL A 522 25.40 19.71 -4.02
N TYR A 523 25.37 20.19 -2.77
CA TYR A 523 26.00 21.46 -2.38
C TYR A 523 27.24 21.29 -1.50
N GLY A 524 27.35 20.18 -0.76
CA GLY A 524 28.50 19.91 0.11
C GLY A 524 29.82 19.77 -0.65
N THR A 525 29.80 19.18 -1.85
CA THR A 525 30.99 19.07 -2.71
C THR A 525 31.43 20.45 -3.21
N LYS A 526 30.49 21.33 -3.57
CA LYS A 526 30.78 22.69 -4.05
C LYS A 526 31.45 23.55 -2.97
N LEU A 527 31.03 23.44 -1.71
CA LEU A 527 31.72 24.11 -0.59
C LEU A 527 33.14 23.59 -0.42
N LYS A 528 33.34 22.27 -0.39
CA LYS A 528 34.68 21.69 -0.24
C LYS A 528 35.61 22.14 -1.36
N GLU A 529 35.12 22.20 -2.59
CA GLU A 529 35.88 22.74 -3.73
C GLU A 529 36.18 24.23 -3.56
N THR A 530 35.20 25.03 -3.14
CA THR A 530 35.37 26.47 -2.91
C THR A 530 36.36 26.75 -1.78
N GLU A 531 36.29 26.01 -0.67
CA GLU A 531 37.20 26.10 0.46
C GLU A 531 38.62 25.65 0.07
N MET A 532 38.75 24.54 -0.67
CA MET A 532 40.06 24.11 -1.20
C MET A 532 40.64 25.15 -2.16
N GLN A 533 39.83 25.81 -2.99
CA GLN A 533 40.29 26.89 -3.87
C GLN A 533 40.74 28.11 -3.06
N LYS A 534 39.99 28.53 -2.04
CA LYS A 534 40.40 29.60 -1.12
C LYS A 534 41.70 29.27 -0.41
N GLN A 535 41.85 28.03 0.06
CA GLN A 535 43.06 27.56 0.72
C GLN A 535 44.26 27.54 -0.23
N ARG A 536 44.09 27.05 -1.46
CA ARG A 536 45.14 27.08 -2.50
C ARG A 536 45.52 28.51 -2.88
N ALA A 537 44.56 29.41 -3.00
CA ALA A 537 44.82 30.82 -3.28
C ALA A 537 45.61 31.47 -2.14
N TYR A 538 45.22 31.21 -0.89
CA TYR A 538 45.94 31.67 0.30
C TYR A 538 47.37 31.12 0.36
N GLU A 539 47.56 29.82 0.11
CA GLU A 539 48.89 29.20 0.09
C GLU A 539 49.77 29.72 -1.03
N ALA A 540 49.21 29.94 -2.23
CA ALA A 540 49.93 30.55 -3.34
C ALA A 540 50.32 32.00 -3.06
N GLU A 541 49.44 32.79 -2.42
CA GLU A 541 49.75 34.15 -2.01
C GLU A 541 50.80 34.18 -0.89
N ARG A 542 50.70 33.26 0.08
CA ARG A 542 51.71 33.08 1.12
C ARG A 542 53.06 32.72 0.53
N GLN A 543 53.11 31.81 -0.44
CA GLN A 543 54.37 31.44 -1.09
C GLN A 543 54.96 32.63 -1.87
N LYS A 544 54.14 33.35 -2.64
CA LYS A 544 54.58 34.60 -3.30
C LYS A 544 55.16 35.60 -2.30
N TYR A 545 54.55 35.75 -1.12
CA TYR A 545 55.09 36.61 -0.07
C TYR A 545 56.42 36.11 0.48
N LEU A 546 56.55 34.79 0.72
CA LEU A 546 57.79 34.20 1.23
C LEU A 546 58.96 34.35 0.26
N ASP A 547 58.69 34.28 -1.04
CA ASP A 547 59.67 34.40 -2.13
C ASP A 547 60.17 35.85 -2.36
N LEU A 548 59.54 36.87 -1.76
CA LEU A 548 60.00 38.25 -1.82
C LEU A 548 61.31 38.46 -1.04
N SER A 549 62.16 39.36 -1.51
CA SER A 549 63.31 39.86 -0.75
C SER A 549 62.87 40.63 0.50
N ASP A 550 63.79 40.83 1.46
CA ASP A 550 63.48 41.54 2.71
C ASP A 550 63.06 43.00 2.49
N GLU A 551 63.62 43.65 1.47
CA GLU A 551 63.28 45.02 1.05
C GLU A 551 61.85 45.09 0.47
N GLU A 552 61.46 44.12 -0.36
CA GLU A 552 60.11 44.02 -0.93
C GLU A 552 59.05 43.68 0.12
N LYS A 553 59.39 42.82 1.09
CA LYS A 553 58.53 42.53 2.25
C LYS A 553 58.28 43.76 3.10
N GLN A 554 59.32 44.57 3.35
CA GLN A 554 59.18 45.85 4.06
C GLN A 554 58.28 46.82 3.29
N ALA A 555 58.48 46.98 1.98
CA ALA A 555 57.67 47.87 1.16
C ALA A 555 56.18 47.46 1.18
N ARG A 556 55.88 46.17 1.08
CA ARG A 556 54.50 45.64 1.15
C ARG A 556 53.86 45.82 2.52
N LEU A 557 54.64 45.70 3.60
CA LEU A 557 54.16 45.95 4.96
C LEU A 557 53.81 47.44 5.16
N VAL A 558 54.66 48.34 4.67
CA VAL A 558 54.45 49.79 4.70
C VAL A 558 53.21 50.17 3.89
N ASP A 559 53.08 49.64 2.66
CA ASP A 559 51.90 49.84 1.82
C ASP A 559 50.61 49.36 2.49
N GLY A 560 50.64 48.17 3.09
CA GLY A 560 49.53 47.63 3.87
C GLY A 560 49.17 48.50 5.08
N LEU A 561 50.14 49.09 5.77
CA LEU A 561 49.89 50.01 6.90
C LEU A 561 49.26 51.34 6.46
N TYR A 562 49.57 51.84 5.26
CA TYR A 562 49.03 53.10 4.74
C TYR A 562 47.69 52.96 4.02
N HIS A 563 47.34 51.76 3.54
CA HIS A 563 46.12 51.50 2.77
C HIS A 563 45.12 50.55 3.47
N TRP A 564 45.34 50.24 4.75
CA TRP A 564 44.38 49.50 5.57
C TRP A 564 43.17 50.39 5.91
N ASN A 565 42.12 50.31 5.11
CA ASN A 565 40.80 50.87 5.43
C ASN A 565 39.88 49.78 5.98
#